data_AF-A0A5B7ET53-F1
#
_entry.id   AF-A0A5B7ET53-F1
#
_cell.length_a   1.000
_cell.length_b   1.000
_cell.length_c   1.000
_cell.angle_alpha   90.00
_cell.angle_beta   90.00
_cell.angle_gamma   90.00
#
_symmetry.space_group_name_H-M   'P 1'
#
loop_
_entity.id
_entity.type
_entity.pdbx_description
1 polymer ?
#
loop_
_entity_poly.entity_id
_entity_poly.type
_entity_poly.pdbx_seq_one_letter_code
_entity_poly.pdbx_strand_id
1 'polypeptide(L)'
;MFLLYIDASSVTNGKGRGTGADSASVGIEFSLKDYYAIQEIQAEPNLFRLLVGSLCPSIYGHEMVKAGLLLCLFGGCGRGSKGAVAVRGNSHILVVGDPGLGKSQMLQACANVSPRGECLVEGRGDRCNECKGEWGWLV
;
A
#
# COMPACT_ATOMS: atom_id res chain seq x y z
N MET A 1 34.33 21.04 -28.96
CA MET A 1 33.41 20.76 -27.85
C MET A 1 32.17 20.14 -28.45
N PHE A 2 31.92 18.85 -28.21
CA PHE A 2 30.79 18.14 -28.83
C PHE A 2 29.67 17.99 -27.79
N LEU A 3 28.44 18.34 -28.19
CA LEU A 3 27.23 18.16 -27.40
C LEU A 3 26.69 16.75 -27.68
N LEU A 4 26.55 15.95 -26.63
CA LEU A 4 25.92 14.64 -26.69
C LEU A 4 24.43 14.82 -26.41
N TYR A 5 23.58 14.49 -27.38
CA TYR A 5 22.14 14.43 -27.18
C TYR A 5 21.64 13.01 -27.44
N ILE A 6 20.63 12.61 -26.69
CA ILE A 6 19.95 11.32 -26.84
C ILE A 6 18.77 11.57 -27.77
N ASP A 7 18.75 10.88 -28.91
CA ASP A 7 17.60 10.84 -29.79
C ASP A 7 16.71 9.67 -29.35
N ALA A 8 15.51 9.97 -28.86
CA ALA A 8 14.60 8.96 -28.34
C ALA A 8 13.67 8.48 -29.45
N SER A 9 13.86 7.23 -29.90
CA SER A 9 13.02 6.62 -30.94
C SER A 9 11.61 6.25 -30.46
N SER A 10 11.44 5.99 -29.16
CA SER A 10 10.12 5.88 -28.53
C SER A 10 10.21 6.15 -27.04
N VAL A 11 9.33 7.02 -26.54
CA VAL A 11 9.16 7.28 -25.11
C VAL A 11 7.78 6.75 -24.73
N THR A 12 7.75 5.61 -24.05
CA THR A 12 6.51 5.10 -23.47
C THR A 12 6.46 5.52 -22.02
N ASN A 13 5.56 6.46 -21.72
CA ASN A 13 5.34 6.89 -20.35
C ASN A 13 4.51 5.79 -19.64
N GLY A 14 5.14 5.02 -18.75
CA GLY A 14 4.45 4.07 -17.88
C GLY A 14 3.43 4.71 -16.94
N LYS A 15 3.38 6.05 -16.87
CA LYS A 15 2.46 6.85 -16.07
C LYS A 15 1.41 7.50 -16.98
N GLY A 16 0.53 6.69 -17.59
CA GLY A 16 -0.47 7.27 -18.49
C GLY A 16 -1.33 6.29 -19.29
N ARG A 17 -1.96 5.29 -18.64
CA ARG A 17 -3.28 4.83 -19.09
C ARG A 17 -4.32 5.42 -18.15
N GLY A 18 -4.57 6.71 -18.36
CA GLY A 18 -5.67 7.45 -17.76
C GLY A 18 -6.61 7.93 -18.85
N THR A 19 -7.36 7.01 -19.44
CA THR A 19 -8.69 7.32 -19.97
C THR A 19 -9.68 7.02 -18.85
N GLY A 20 -10.58 7.96 -18.60
CA GLY A 20 -11.38 8.03 -17.38
C GLY A 20 -12.14 6.75 -17.02
N ALA A 21 -12.29 6.57 -15.70
CA ALA A 21 -13.18 5.64 -15.02
C ALA A 21 -12.76 4.16 -14.92
N ASP A 22 -11.46 3.84 -14.82
CA ASP A 22 -11.05 2.45 -14.58
C ASP A 22 -10.11 2.34 -13.36
N SER A 23 -10.53 1.47 -12.43
CA SER A 23 -9.83 1.01 -11.24
C SER A 23 -8.32 0.93 -11.44
N ALA A 24 -7.56 1.51 -10.52
CA ALA A 24 -6.11 1.45 -10.47
C ALA A 24 -5.60 0.01 -10.26
N SER A 25 -5.71 -0.85 -11.27
CA SER A 25 -4.97 -2.09 -11.36
C SER A 25 -3.53 -1.73 -11.69
N VAL A 26 -2.71 -1.59 -10.66
CA VAL A 26 -1.29 -1.92 -10.77
C VAL A 26 -1.22 -3.25 -11.52
N GLY A 27 -0.49 -3.32 -12.63
CA GLY A 27 -0.45 -4.48 -13.51
C GLY A 27 0.17 -5.68 -12.79
N ILE A 28 -0.66 -6.43 -12.06
CA ILE A 28 -0.32 -7.73 -11.52
C ILE A 28 -0.71 -8.74 -12.60
N GLU A 29 0.27 -9.16 -13.39
CA GLU A 29 0.10 -10.26 -14.35
C GLU A 29 0.10 -11.57 -13.57
N PHE A 30 -1.09 -12.18 -13.40
CA PHE A 30 -1.23 -13.44 -12.68
C PHE A 30 -0.94 -14.63 -13.61
N SER A 31 0.03 -15.47 -13.23
CA SER A 31 0.29 -16.74 -13.90
C SER A 31 -0.67 -17.83 -13.41
N LEU A 32 -0.87 -18.88 -14.21
CA LEU A 32 -1.66 -20.05 -13.81
C LEU A 32 -1.17 -20.67 -12.49
N LYS A 33 0.13 -20.61 -12.21
CA LYS A 33 0.72 -21.10 -10.95
C LYS A 33 0.24 -20.28 -9.74
N ASP A 34 0.09 -18.96 -9.90
CA ASP A 34 -0.36 -18.08 -8.82
C ASP A 34 -1.82 -18.35 -8.47
N TYR A 35 -2.65 -18.66 -9.47
CA TYR A 35 -4.03 -19.06 -9.25
C TYR A 35 -4.14 -20.33 -8.39
N TYR A 36 -3.32 -21.35 -8.67
CA TYR A 36 -3.29 -22.57 -7.83
C TYR A 36 -2.83 -22.27 -6.39
N ALA A 37 -1.80 -21.44 -6.23
CA ALA A 37 -1.32 -21.05 -4.90
C ALA A 37 -2.39 -20.28 -4.11
N ILE A 38 -3.15 -19.39 -4.76
CA ILE A 38 -4.25 -18.65 -4.13
C ILE A 38 -5.37 -19.61 -3.69
N GLN A 39 -5.71 -20.61 -4.50
CA GLN A 39 -6.72 -21.62 -4.16
C GLN A 39 -6.29 -22.47 -2.96
N GLU A 40 -5.02 -22.85 -2.89
CA GLU A 40 -4.47 -23.61 -1.77
C GLU A 40 -4.52 -22.78 -0.47
N ILE A 41 -4.11 -21.51 -0.53
CA ILE A 41 -4.19 -20.59 0.61
C ILE A 41 -5.65 -20.39 1.04
N GLN A 42 -6.59 -20.28 0.10
CA GLN A 42 -8.02 -20.14 0.40
C GLN A 42 -8.59 -21.38 1.13
N ALA A 43 -8.06 -22.57 0.87
CA ALA A 43 -8.53 -23.82 1.46
C ALA A 43 -8.12 -24.01 2.93
N GLU A 44 -7.17 -23.20 3.45
CA GLU A 44 -6.71 -23.28 4.83
C GLU A 44 -7.81 -22.86 5.84
N PRO A 45 -8.05 -23.65 6.91
CA PRO A 45 -9.09 -23.33 7.90
C PRO A 45 -8.81 -22.04 8.69
N ASN A 46 -7.55 -21.60 8.76
CA ASN A 46 -7.11 -20.42 9.52
C ASN A 46 -6.52 -19.32 8.63
N LEU A 47 -7.13 -19.06 7.47
CA LEU A 47 -6.68 -18.06 6.49
C LEU A 47 -6.36 -16.69 7.13
N PHE A 48 -7.25 -16.17 7.97
CA PHE A 48 -7.05 -14.84 8.58
C PHE A 48 -5.79 -14.78 9.43
N ARG A 49 -5.55 -15.81 10.25
CA ARG A 49 -4.37 -15.88 11.11
C ARG A 49 -3.08 -16.02 10.29
N LEU A 50 -3.13 -16.80 9.22
CA LEU A 50 -2.01 -16.97 8.29
C LEU A 50 -1.62 -15.63 7.66
N LEU A 51 -2.61 -14.89 7.14
CA LEU A 51 -2.36 -13.58 6.52
C LEU A 51 -1.84 -12.54 7.53
N VAL A 52 -2.35 -12.55 8.76
CA VAL A 52 -1.88 -11.67 9.84
C VAL A 52 -0.44 -12.00 10.22
N GLY A 53 -0.07 -13.29 10.23
CA GLY A 53 1.29 -13.74 10.46
C GLY A 53 2.27 -13.36 9.35
N SER A 54 1.81 -13.39 8.09
CA SER A 54 2.66 -13.11 6.92
C SER A 54 2.96 -11.63 6.70
N LEU A 55 2.13 -10.72 7.22
CA LEU A 55 2.26 -9.28 6.98
C LEU A 55 3.55 -8.67 7.57
N CYS A 56 3.93 -9.12 8.77
CA CYS A 56 5.17 -8.68 9.41
C CYS A 56 5.71 -9.81 10.32
N PRO A 57 6.57 -10.71 9.79
CA PRO A 57 7.16 -11.79 10.59
C PRO A 57 8.23 -11.29 11.57
N SER A 58 8.79 -10.08 11.35
CA SER A 58 9.88 -9.53 12.16
C SER A 58 9.48 -9.15 13.58
N ILE A 59 8.18 -8.93 13.85
CA ILE A 59 7.68 -8.50 15.15
C ILE A 59 6.85 -9.64 15.73
N TYR A 60 7.22 -10.16 16.89
CA TYR A 60 6.44 -11.18 17.58
C TYR A 60 5.33 -10.54 18.44
N GLY A 61 4.15 -11.15 18.47
CA GLY A 61 2.99 -10.65 19.21
C GLY A 61 2.18 -9.57 18.47
N HIS A 62 1.35 -8.83 19.23
CA HIS A 62 0.42 -7.80 18.74
C HIS A 62 -0.46 -8.26 17.56
N GLU A 63 -0.96 -9.51 17.59
CA GLU A 63 -1.79 -10.08 16.51
C GLU A 63 -3.02 -9.21 16.21
N MET A 64 -3.61 -8.57 17.24
CA MET A 64 -4.74 -7.65 17.07
C MET A 64 -4.39 -6.38 16.29
N VAL A 65 -3.19 -5.83 16.47
CA VAL A 65 -2.75 -4.62 15.75
C VAL A 65 -2.47 -4.97 14.29
N LYS A 66 -1.83 -6.11 14.05
CA LYS A 66 -1.58 -6.62 12.69
C LYS A 66 -2.88 -6.95 11.95
N ALA A 67 -3.86 -7.54 12.65
CA ALA A 67 -5.20 -7.77 12.13
C ALA A 67 -5.90 -6.47 11.72
N GLY A 68 -5.79 -5.42 12.54
CA GLY A 68 -6.27 -4.08 12.18
C GLY A 68 -5.60 -3.54 10.93
N LEU A 69 -4.27 -3.54 10.89
CA LEU A 69 -3.51 -3.06 9.72
C LEU A 69 -3.85 -3.81 8.43
N LEU A 70 -4.03 -5.13 8.53
CA LEU A 70 -4.47 -5.97 7.42
C LEU A 70 -5.86 -5.56 6.91
N LEU A 71 -6.83 -5.32 7.80
CA LEU A 71 -8.15 -4.82 7.42
C LEU A 71 -8.08 -3.42 6.80
N CYS A 72 -7.14 -2.59 7.23
CA CYS A 72 -6.90 -1.28 6.61
C CYS A 72 -6.36 -1.40 5.19
N LEU A 73 -5.47 -2.37 4.92
CA LEU A 73 -4.93 -2.63 3.59
C LEU A 73 -6.00 -3.18 2.64
N PHE A 74 -6.88 -4.06 3.13
CA PHE A 74 -8.02 -4.52 2.35
C PHE A 74 -9.05 -3.42 2.11
N GLY A 75 -9.20 -2.50 3.07
CA GLY A 75 -10.18 -1.43 3.02
C GLY A 75 -11.62 -1.95 3.05
N GLY A 76 -12.57 -1.03 2.96
CA GLY A 76 -13.99 -1.33 2.83
C GLY A 76 -14.52 -0.92 1.46
N CYS A 77 -15.58 -1.59 1.02
CA CYS A 77 -16.30 -1.20 -0.18
C CYS A 77 -17.22 -0.01 0.12
N GLY A 78 -16.92 1.15 -0.47
CA GLY A 78 -17.81 2.31 -0.41
C GLY A 78 -19.12 2.02 -1.13
N ARG A 79 -20.23 1.94 -0.40
CA ARG A 79 -21.56 1.75 -1.00
C ARG A 79 -22.20 3.11 -1.20
N GLY A 80 -22.25 3.56 -2.45
CA GLY A 80 -23.06 4.71 -2.87
C GLY A 80 -24.49 4.28 -3.11
N SER A 81 -25.45 4.77 -2.32
CA SER A 81 -26.87 4.62 -2.64
C SER A 81 -27.31 5.78 -3.56
N LYS A 82 -28.16 5.50 -4.55
CA LYS A 82 -28.70 6.51 -5.47
C LYS A 82 -29.59 7.49 -4.68
N GLY A 83 -29.01 8.59 -4.21
CA GLY A 83 -29.69 9.66 -3.48
C GLY A 83 -29.23 9.90 -2.05
N ALA A 84 -28.29 9.12 -1.51
CA ALA A 84 -27.72 9.34 -0.18
C ALA A 84 -26.26 9.79 -0.24
N VAL A 85 -25.82 10.51 0.79
CA VAL A 85 -24.42 10.95 0.95
C VAL A 85 -23.48 9.74 0.87
N ALA A 86 -22.41 9.87 0.08
CA ALA A 86 -21.42 8.82 -0.10
C ALA A 86 -20.79 8.44 1.25
N VAL A 87 -20.90 7.16 1.62
CA VAL A 87 -20.29 6.63 2.84
C VAL A 87 -18.83 6.28 2.56
N ARG A 88 -17.91 6.82 3.38
CA ARG A 88 -16.48 6.54 3.30
C ARG A 88 -16.23 5.06 3.60
N GLY A 89 -15.71 4.31 2.62
CA GLY A 89 -15.35 2.89 2.79
C GLY A 89 -13.95 2.66 3.38
N ASN A 90 -13.12 3.70 3.47
CA ASN A 90 -11.74 3.56 3.91
C ASN A 90 -11.64 3.69 5.44
N SER A 91 -11.03 2.69 6.07
CA SER A 91 -10.71 2.67 7.49
C SER A 91 -9.42 3.43 7.78
N HIS A 92 -9.40 4.14 8.89
CA HIS A 92 -8.19 4.78 9.41
C HIS A 92 -7.74 4.08 10.69
N ILE A 93 -6.44 3.93 10.85
CA ILE A 93 -5.87 3.28 12.04
C ILE A 93 -4.79 4.17 12.63
N LEU A 94 -4.91 4.41 13.94
CA LEU A 94 -3.88 5.05 14.75
C LEU A 94 -3.27 3.99 15.66
N VAL A 95 -1.94 3.84 15.60
CA VAL A 95 -1.19 2.90 16.44
C VAL A 95 -0.42 3.68 17.50
N VAL A 96 -0.84 3.59 18.76
CA VAL A 96 -0.18 4.23 19.92
C VAL A 96 0.37 3.15 20.85
N GLY A 97 1.53 3.38 21.45
CA GLY A 97 2.06 2.54 22.52
C GLY A 97 3.51 2.91 22.89
N ASP A 98 4.15 2.10 23.71
CA ASP A 98 5.47 2.39 24.27
C ASP A 98 6.59 2.53 23.23
N PRO A 99 7.53 3.47 23.39
CA PRO A 99 8.69 3.56 22.52
C PRO A 99 9.48 2.24 22.58
N GLY A 100 9.88 1.71 21.41
CA GLY A 100 10.65 0.46 21.30
C GLY A 100 9.86 -0.79 20.87
N LEU A 101 8.52 -0.74 20.77
CA LEU A 101 7.70 -1.88 20.33
C LEU A 101 7.64 -2.08 18.80
N GLY A 102 8.62 -1.58 18.04
CA GLY A 102 8.68 -1.78 16.58
C GLY A 102 7.55 -1.16 15.75
N LYS A 103 6.75 -0.23 16.30
CA LYS A 103 5.60 0.40 15.61
C LYS A 103 5.96 0.99 14.24
N SER A 104 7.07 1.73 14.16
CA SER A 104 7.53 2.32 12.90
C SER A 104 7.91 1.26 11.86
N GLN A 105 8.51 0.14 12.31
CA GLN A 105 8.86 -0.98 11.43
C GLN A 105 7.60 -1.71 10.92
N MET A 106 6.57 -1.84 11.76
CA MET A 106 5.29 -2.42 11.37
C MET A 106 4.58 -1.59 10.29
N LEU A 107 4.57 -0.26 10.46
CA LEU A 107 4.00 0.66 9.47
C LEU A 107 4.80 0.68 8.17
N GLN A 108 6.14 0.63 8.25
CA GLN A 108 7.01 0.51 7.07
C GLN A 108 6.73 -0.77 6.28
N ALA A 109 6.54 -1.90 6.97
CA ALA A 109 6.19 -3.17 6.32
C ALA A 109 4.84 -3.08 5.61
N CYS A 110 3.84 -2.46 6.24
CA CYS A 110 2.51 -2.27 5.64
C CYS A 110 2.57 -1.36 4.40
N ALA A 111 3.40 -0.33 4.43
CA ALA A 111 3.59 0.57 3.30
C ALA A 111 4.21 -0.12 2.09
N ASN A 112 5.22 -0.97 2.31
CA ASN A 112 5.84 -1.77 1.25
C ASN A 112 4.86 -2.75 0.60
N VAL A 113 3.89 -3.28 1.37
CA VAL A 113 2.85 -4.18 0.86
C VAL A 113 1.77 -3.42 0.08
N SER A 114 1.53 -2.15 0.42
CA SER A 114 0.50 -1.35 -0.24
C SER A 114 1.00 -0.78 -1.58
N PRO A 115 0.26 -0.97 -2.70
CA PRO A 115 0.67 -0.50 -4.02
C PRO A 115 0.76 1.03 -4.16
N ARG A 116 0.22 1.78 -3.20
CA ARG A 116 0.31 3.25 -3.09
C ARG A 116 0.70 3.69 -1.68
N GLY A 117 1.26 2.79 -0.87
CA GLY A 117 1.65 3.07 0.50
C GLY A 117 2.94 3.86 0.53
N GLU A 118 2.84 5.17 0.48
CA GLU A 118 3.96 6.00 0.86
C GLU A 118 3.94 6.08 2.40
N CYS A 119 4.99 5.62 3.08
CA CYS A 119 5.18 5.91 4.50
C CYS A 119 6.39 6.82 4.69
N LEU A 120 6.13 8.04 5.17
CA LEU A 120 7.16 8.87 5.75
C LEU A 120 7.26 8.52 7.23
N VAL A 121 8.33 7.82 7.61
CA VAL A 121 8.72 7.72 9.02
C VAL A 121 9.59 8.93 9.32
N GLU A 122 8.98 10.12 9.43
CA GLU A 122 9.71 11.33 9.83
C GLU A 122 9.58 11.55 11.34
N GLY A 123 10.62 11.14 12.08
CA GLY A 123 10.91 11.75 13.37
C GLY A 123 11.62 13.07 13.08
N ARG A 124 11.02 14.21 13.41
CA ARG A 124 11.53 15.56 13.12
C ARG A 124 13.07 15.67 13.19
N GLY A 125 13.67 16.18 12.11
CA GLY A 125 15.07 16.63 12.10
C GLY A 125 15.57 17.05 10.71
N ASP A 126 15.35 18.31 10.35
CA ASP A 126 16.10 19.13 9.39
C ASP A 126 16.87 18.43 8.25
N ARG A 127 16.29 18.43 7.03
CA ARG A 127 16.88 18.92 5.76
C ARG A 127 16.13 18.32 4.57
N CYS A 128 15.34 19.15 3.89
CA CYS A 128 15.10 19.00 2.45
C CYS A 128 14.68 20.36 1.86
N ASN A 129 15.62 21.30 1.81
CA ASN A 129 15.66 22.15 0.62
C ASN A 129 16.16 21.25 -0.52
N GLU A 130 15.55 21.37 -1.70
CA GLU A 130 15.83 20.57 -2.91
C GLU A 130 15.05 19.24 -3.07
N CYS A 131 13.73 19.26 -2.83
CA CYS A 131 12.79 18.36 -3.53
C CYS A 131 11.48 19.13 -3.84
N LYS A 132 11.59 20.14 -4.71
CA LYS A 132 10.43 20.65 -5.45
C LYS A 132 10.02 19.57 -6.47
N GLY A 133 8.91 18.90 -6.24
CA GLY A 133 8.36 17.96 -7.22
C GLY A 133 7.36 16.97 -6.65
N GLU A 134 6.12 17.43 -6.49
CA GLU A 134 4.91 16.61 -6.67
C GLU A 134 4.70 15.36 -5.79
N TRP A 135 4.82 15.43 -4.47
CA TRP A 135 4.00 14.54 -3.62
C TRP A 135 3.51 15.34 -2.41
N GLY A 136 2.33 15.93 -2.57
CA GLY A 136 1.61 16.60 -1.47
C GLY A 136 1.00 15.55 -0.56
N TRP A 137 1.71 15.25 0.52
CA TRP A 137 1.27 14.36 1.59
C TRP A 137 0.11 14.98 2.35
N LEU A 138 -1.04 14.29 2.36
CA LEU A 138 -2.14 14.55 3.29
C LEU A 138 -2.21 13.39 4.30
N VAL A 139 -1.80 13.67 5.53
CA VAL A 139 -2.50 13.19 6.73
C VAL A 139 -3.38 14.35 7.20
#